data_AF-A0A2E2EHC4-F1
#
_entry.id   AF-A0A2E2EHC4-F1
#
_cell.length_a   1.000
_cell.length_b   1.000
_cell.length_c   1.000
_cell.angle_alpha   90.00
_cell.angle_beta   90.00
_cell.angle_gamma   90.00
#
_symmetry.space_group_name_H-M   'P 1'
#
loop_
_entity.id
_entity.type
_entity.pdbx_description
1 polymer ?
#
loop_
_entity_poly.entity_id
_entity_poly.type
_entity_poly.pdbx_seq_one_letter_code
_entity_poly.pdbx_strand_id
1 'polypeptide(L)'
;MRRINAQNVNLKEKKEALFMKIVSSFKQLEHTEALDEKIKSKSQKLKKFFDGNFEVHWTCHVRDDGAHCAEIKLLGPSFEYHAAAHSDKLYKSLDLAINKIEKQVSKKKDKWKKRISHKHQPSVKDQQIAQVEWDEEYWETKKEEENVA
;
A
#
# COMPACT_ATOMS: atom_id res chain seq x y z
N MET A 1 20.97 -20.09 35.82
CA MET A 1 21.28 -18.91 34.98
C MET A 1 20.45 -18.96 33.71
N ARG A 2 19.34 -18.21 33.63
CA ARG A 2 18.50 -18.12 32.43
C ARG A 2 19.07 -17.03 31.51
N ARG A 3 19.61 -17.42 30.36
CA ARG A 3 20.05 -16.49 29.31
C ARG A 3 18.83 -15.72 28.80
N ILE A 4 18.67 -14.47 29.22
CA ILE A 4 17.66 -13.58 28.66
C ILE A 4 18.13 -13.19 27.26
N ASN A 5 17.24 -13.41 26.31
CA ASN A 5 17.46 -13.34 24.88
C ASN A 5 17.66 -11.87 24.45
N ALA A 6 18.91 -11.47 24.18
CA ALA A 6 19.31 -10.11 23.80
C ALA A 6 18.67 -9.59 22.49
N GLN A 7 17.95 -10.46 21.76
CA GLN A 7 17.28 -10.11 20.50
C GLN A 7 15.93 -9.38 20.71
N ASN A 8 15.28 -9.51 21.87
CA ASN A 8 13.97 -8.89 22.12
C ASN A 8 14.02 -7.44 22.63
N VAL A 9 15.20 -6.95 23.02
CA VAL A 9 15.37 -5.56 23.51
C VAL A 9 15.43 -4.58 22.32
N ASN A 10 15.96 -5.01 21.18
CA ASN A 10 16.25 -4.16 20.02
C ASN A 10 15.01 -3.77 19.17
N LEU A 11 13.88 -4.49 19.28
CA LEU A 11 12.67 -4.16 18.49
C LEU A 11 11.82 -3.04 19.11
N LYS A 12 11.89 -2.85 20.43
CA LYS A 12 11.16 -1.77 21.13
C LYS A 12 11.82 -0.42 20.91
N GLU A 13 13.15 -0.34 21.03
CA GLU A 13 13.93 0.90 20.78
C GLU A 13 13.88 1.33 19.31
N LYS A 14 13.92 0.39 18.34
CA LYS A 14 13.77 0.72 16.91
C LYS A 14 12.38 1.28 16.54
N LYS A 15 11.35 1.01 17.35
CA LYS A 15 10.00 1.54 17.14
C LYS A 15 9.87 3.01 17.54
N GLU A 16 10.70 3.48 18.46
CA GLU A 16 10.75 4.89 18.89
C GLU A 16 11.46 5.81 17.90
N ALA A 17 12.25 5.25 16.98
CA ALA A 17 12.91 6.00 15.90
C ALA A 17 12.00 6.26 14.68
N LEU A 18 10.74 5.82 14.72
CA LEU A 18 9.77 6.00 13.64
C LEU A 18 9.09 7.36 13.73
N PHE A 19 9.68 8.37 13.09
CA PHE A 19 9.11 9.71 13.01
C PHE A 19 8.45 9.96 11.65
N MET A 20 7.22 10.45 11.69
CA MET A 20 6.50 10.98 10.54
C MET A 20 6.54 12.50 10.64
N LYS A 21 7.15 13.17 9.68
CA LYS A 21 7.17 14.63 9.61
C LYS A 21 6.08 15.10 8.66
N ILE A 22 5.19 15.95 9.14
CA ILE A 22 4.15 16.57 8.32
C ILE A 22 4.54 18.03 8.13
N VAL A 23 4.57 18.46 6.87
CA VAL A 23 4.80 19.86 6.47
C VAL A 23 3.57 20.30 5.69
N SER A 24 2.88 21.33 6.13
CA SER A 24 1.74 21.92 5.44
C SER A 24 2.11 23.30 4.92
N SER A 25 1.76 23.57 3.66
CA SER A 25 1.97 24.86 3.00
C SER A 25 0.66 25.28 2.33
N PHE A 26 0.21 26.49 2.66
CA PHE A 26 -1.04 27.05 2.19
C PHE A 26 -0.74 28.31 1.39
N LYS A 27 -1.23 28.39 0.15
CA LYS A 27 -1.16 29.59 -0.69
C LYS A 27 -2.57 30.15 -0.83
N GLN A 28 -2.75 31.44 -0.48
CA GLN A 28 -4.03 32.13 -0.57
C GLN A 28 -5.17 31.45 0.24
N LEU A 29 -4.81 30.75 1.32
CA LEU A 29 -5.74 30.07 2.21
C LEU A 29 -5.37 30.40 3.65
N GLU A 30 -6.37 30.65 4.49
CA GLU A 30 -6.15 30.83 5.92
C GLU A 30 -5.84 29.49 6.58
N HIS A 31 -4.78 29.50 7.36
CA HIS A 31 -4.41 28.39 8.22
C HIS A 31 -5.33 28.38 9.44
N THR A 32 -6.05 27.28 9.65
CA THR A 32 -6.92 27.10 10.82
C THR A 32 -6.52 25.83 11.57
N GLU A 33 -6.68 25.82 12.89
CA GLU A 33 -6.35 24.64 13.71
C GLU A 33 -7.14 23.40 13.28
N ALA A 34 -8.42 23.57 12.93
CA ALA A 34 -9.26 22.48 12.41
C ALA A 34 -8.70 21.86 11.11
N LEU A 35 -8.04 22.66 10.27
CA LEU A 35 -7.44 22.19 9.03
C LEU A 35 -6.18 21.35 9.32
N ASP A 36 -5.36 21.79 10.27
CA ASP A 36 -4.19 21.04 10.73
C ASP A 36 -4.58 19.70 11.34
N GLU A 37 -5.58 19.69 12.22
CA GLU A 37 -6.12 18.46 12.79
C GLU A 37 -6.62 17.53 11.69
N LYS A 38 -7.27 18.09 10.66
CA LYS A 38 -7.75 17.30 9.52
C LYS A 38 -6.59 16.70 8.74
N ILE A 39 -5.58 17.49 8.39
CA ILE A 39 -4.39 17.02 7.67
C ILE A 39 -3.66 15.95 8.47
N LYS A 40 -3.55 16.12 9.79
CA LYS A 40 -2.95 15.14 10.70
C LYS A 40 -3.75 13.84 10.72
N SER A 41 -5.08 13.92 10.87
CA SER A 41 -5.97 12.76 10.84
C SER A 41 -5.91 12.00 9.50
N LYS A 42 -5.87 12.73 8.38
CA LYS A 42 -5.73 12.12 7.03
C LYS A 42 -4.35 11.48 6.85
N SER A 43 -3.28 12.15 7.27
CA SER A 43 -1.91 11.64 7.20
C SER A 43 -1.71 10.40 8.08
N GLN A 44 -2.39 10.30 9.22
CA GLN A 44 -2.38 9.09 10.05
C GLN A 44 -2.92 7.85 9.32
N LYS A 45 -3.85 7.99 8.37
CA LYS A 45 -4.29 6.87 7.53
C LYS A 45 -3.15 6.32 6.69
N LEU A 46 -2.27 7.18 6.19
CA LEU A 46 -1.10 6.80 5.40
C LEU A 46 -0.08 6.00 6.21
N LYS A 47 0.02 6.27 7.52
CA LYS A 47 0.89 5.50 8.43
C LYS A 47 0.57 4.00 8.46
N LYS A 48 -0.67 3.59 8.18
CA LYS A 48 -1.05 2.17 8.09
C LYS A 48 -0.45 1.45 6.87
N PHE A 49 -0.04 2.20 5.85
CA PHE A 49 0.44 1.64 4.60
C PHE A 49 1.96 1.60 4.49
N PHE A 50 2.66 2.41 5.27
CA PHE A 50 4.12 2.60 5.22
C PHE A 50 4.75 2.26 6.57
N ASP A 51 5.66 1.30 6.57
CA ASP A 51 6.51 0.98 7.71
C ASP A 51 7.85 1.71 7.53
N GLY A 52 8.09 2.79 8.28
CA GLY A 52 9.33 3.56 8.20
C GLY A 52 9.19 5.05 8.51
N ASN A 53 10.32 5.76 8.46
CA ASN A 53 10.37 7.22 8.50
C ASN A 53 9.96 7.78 7.14
N PHE A 54 9.01 8.70 7.13
CA PHE A 54 8.62 9.39 5.91
C PHE A 54 8.15 10.80 6.21
N GLU A 55 8.33 11.67 5.23
CA GLU A 55 7.87 13.04 5.25
C GLU A 55 6.66 13.20 4.34
N VAL A 56 5.66 13.92 4.83
CA VAL A 56 4.43 14.23 4.10
C VAL A 56 4.37 15.74 3.92
N HIS A 57 4.51 16.18 2.68
CA HIS A 57 4.33 17.57 2.30
C HIS A 57 2.94 17.75 1.72
N TRP A 58 2.19 18.67 2.31
CA TRP A 58 0.90 19.12 1.84
C TRP A 58 1.05 20.52 1.26
N THR A 59 0.58 20.70 0.04
CA THR A 59 0.50 22.03 -0.59
C THR A 59 -0.93 22.26 -1.02
N CYS A 60 -1.59 23.21 -0.38
CA CYS A 60 -2.96 23.59 -0.69
C CYS A 60 -2.97 24.99 -1.29
N HIS A 61 -3.69 25.17 -2.39
CA HIS A 61 -3.83 26.45 -3.06
C HIS A 61 -5.20 26.58 -3.73
N VAL A 62 -5.64 27.80 -3.97
CA VAL A 62 -6.84 28.10 -4.76
C VAL A 62 -6.39 28.59 -6.12
N ARG A 63 -7.04 28.08 -7.18
CA ARG A 63 -6.81 28.54 -8.55
C ARG A 63 -7.75 29.69 -8.88
N ASP A 64 -7.42 30.46 -9.92
CA ASP A 64 -8.20 31.62 -10.34
C ASP A 64 -9.65 31.28 -10.76
N ASP A 65 -9.90 30.02 -11.13
CA ASP A 65 -11.23 29.47 -11.44
C ASP A 65 -12.09 29.15 -10.19
N GLY A 66 -11.56 29.42 -8.99
CA GLY A 66 -12.21 29.11 -7.71
C GLY A 66 -12.07 27.65 -7.27
N ALA A 67 -11.33 26.81 -8.01
CA ALA A 67 -11.12 25.43 -7.62
C ALA A 67 -10.07 25.31 -6.50
N HIS A 68 -10.40 24.55 -5.46
CA HIS A 68 -9.48 24.24 -4.38
C HIS A 68 -8.60 23.04 -4.75
N CYS A 69 -7.29 23.28 -4.79
CA CYS A 69 -6.28 22.28 -5.14
C CYS A 69 -5.52 21.83 -3.90
N ALA A 70 -5.36 20.52 -3.75
CA ALA A 70 -4.58 19.87 -2.71
C ALA A 70 -3.56 18.93 -3.37
N GLU A 71 -2.29 19.19 -3.10
CA GLU A 71 -1.17 18.37 -3.52
C GLU A 71 -0.55 17.72 -2.29
N ILE A 72 -0.25 16.44 -2.42
CA ILE A 72 0.45 15.66 -1.41
C ILE A 72 1.71 15.05 -2.04
N LYS A 73 2.82 15.20 -1.34
CA LYS A 73 4.09 14.58 -1.70
C LYS A 73 4.62 13.79 -0.50
N LEU A 74 4.74 12.49 -0.67
CA LEU A 74 5.28 11.57 0.32
C LEU A 74 6.70 11.19 -0.08
N LEU A 75 7.65 11.47 0.81
CA LEU A 75 9.04 11.11 0.63
C LEU A 75 9.44 10.11 1.71
N GLY A 76 9.80 8.91 1.29
CA GLY A 76 10.41 7.88 2.13
C GLY A 76 11.77 7.47 1.58
N PRO A 77 12.58 6.71 2.35
CA PRO A 77 13.92 6.30 1.95
C PRO A 77 13.99 5.51 0.63
N SER A 78 12.94 4.76 0.32
CA SER A 78 12.90 3.86 -0.85
C SER A 78 11.64 4.06 -1.72
N PHE A 79 10.86 5.10 -1.44
CA PHE A 79 9.66 5.39 -2.20
C PHE A 79 9.38 6.88 -2.20
N GLU A 80 8.88 7.35 -3.34
CA GLU A 80 8.31 8.67 -3.48
C GLU A 80 6.91 8.49 -4.09
N TYR A 81 5.92 9.15 -3.51
CA TYR A 81 4.59 9.22 -4.09
C TYR A 81 4.15 10.67 -4.17
N HIS A 82 3.46 10.98 -5.26
CA HIS A 82 2.89 12.29 -5.47
C HIS A 82 1.46 12.14 -5.96
N ALA A 83 0.57 12.98 -5.45
CA ALA A 83 -0.79 13.09 -5.95
C ALA A 83 -1.27 14.54 -5.84
N ALA A 84 -1.91 15.00 -6.89
CA ALA A 84 -2.64 16.26 -6.93
C ALA A 84 -4.14 15.98 -7.12
N ALA A 85 -4.99 16.73 -6.44
CA ALA A 85 -6.43 16.70 -6.62
C ALA A 85 -7.03 18.09 -6.51
N HIS A 86 -8.10 18.34 -7.27
CA HIS A 86 -8.85 19.59 -7.23
C HIS A 86 -10.33 19.30 -7.01
N SER A 87 -11.04 20.23 -6.38
CA SER A 87 -12.47 20.09 -6.09
C SER A 87 -13.09 21.46 -5.82
N ASP A 88 -14.42 21.50 -5.71
CA ASP A 88 -15.22 22.65 -5.27
C ASP A 88 -14.94 23.04 -3.81
N LYS A 89 -14.45 22.11 -2.99
CA LYS A 89 -14.14 22.35 -1.57
C LYS A 89 -12.78 21.77 -1.20
N LEU A 90 -12.01 22.50 -0.39
CA LEU A 90 -10.69 22.08 0.09
C LEU A 90 -10.72 20.71 0.78
N TYR A 91 -11.67 20.48 1.69
CA TYR A 91 -11.75 19.21 2.41
C TYR A 91 -11.98 18.00 1.48
N LYS A 92 -12.71 18.20 0.39
CA LYS A 92 -12.90 17.16 -0.63
C LYS A 92 -11.62 16.90 -1.41
N SER A 93 -10.87 17.95 -1.79
CA SER A 93 -9.60 17.76 -2.50
C SER A 93 -8.55 17.06 -1.64
N LEU A 94 -8.50 17.32 -0.32
CA LEU A 94 -7.67 16.55 0.62
C LEU A 94 -8.00 15.06 0.60
N ASP A 95 -9.29 14.70 0.64
CA ASP A 95 -9.75 13.32 0.59
C ASP A 95 -9.42 12.63 -0.72
N LEU A 96 -9.61 13.34 -1.84
CA LEU A 96 -9.27 12.84 -3.17
C LEU A 96 -7.76 12.60 -3.32
N ALA A 97 -6.92 13.48 -2.77
CA ALA A 97 -5.46 13.32 -2.78
C ALA A 97 -5.04 12.05 -2.01
N ILE A 98 -5.59 11.82 -0.82
CA ILE A 98 -5.34 10.58 -0.05
C ILE A 98 -5.76 9.33 -0.83
N ASN A 99 -6.97 9.33 -1.40
CA ASN A 99 -7.48 8.17 -2.14
C ASN A 99 -6.59 7.85 -3.36
N LYS A 100 -6.02 8.86 -4.02
CA LYS A 100 -5.05 8.66 -5.11
C LYS A 100 -3.77 8.00 -4.59
N ILE A 101 -3.22 8.43 -3.46
CA ILE A 101 -2.06 7.80 -2.84
C ILE A 101 -2.36 6.35 -2.45
N GLU A 102 -3.50 6.09 -1.81
CA GLU A 102 -3.89 4.73 -1.41
C GLU A 102 -3.94 3.77 -2.61
N LYS A 103 -4.55 4.23 -3.72
CA LYS A 103 -4.56 3.47 -4.98
C LYS A 103 -3.15 3.23 -5.54
N GLN A 104 -2.25 4.22 -5.47
CA GLN A 104 -0.86 4.05 -5.90
C GLN A 104 -0.13 2.99 -5.05
N VAL A 105 -0.31 3.04 -3.73
CA VAL A 105 0.33 2.10 -2.81
C VAL A 105 -0.19 0.68 -3.01
N SER A 106 -1.52 0.51 -3.10
CA SER A 106 -2.14 -0.79 -3.37
C SER A 106 -1.63 -1.38 -4.68
N LYS A 107 -1.61 -0.61 -5.78
CA LYS A 107 -1.07 -1.07 -7.07
C LYS A 107 0.39 -1.49 -6.98
N LYS A 108 1.23 -0.76 -6.23
CA LYS A 108 2.66 -1.09 -6.09
C LYS A 108 2.84 -2.37 -5.24
N LYS A 109 2.08 -2.52 -4.15
CA LYS A 109 2.06 -3.74 -3.32
C LYS A 109 1.61 -4.95 -4.13
N ASP A 110 0.58 -4.83 -4.96
CA ASP A 110 0.08 -5.92 -5.80
C ASP A 110 1.11 -6.33 -6.86
N LYS A 111 1.76 -5.36 -7.52
CA LYS A 111 2.86 -5.66 -8.46
C LYS A 111 4.01 -6.40 -7.77
N TRP A 112 4.38 -6.00 -6.55
CA TRP A 112 5.42 -6.66 -5.76
C TRP A 112 5.02 -8.10 -5.41
N LYS A 113 3.80 -8.31 -4.90
CA LYS A 113 3.27 -9.64 -4.60
C LYS A 113 3.22 -10.53 -5.84
N LYS A 114 2.74 -10.03 -6.98
CA LYS A 114 2.71 -10.80 -8.24
C LYS A 114 4.12 -11.20 -8.68
N ARG A 115 5.11 -10.30 -8.59
CA ARG A 115 6.50 -10.64 -8.92
C ARG A 115 7.11 -11.72 -8.00
N ILE A 116 6.71 -11.77 -6.74
CA ILE A 116 7.13 -12.84 -5.82
C ILE A 116 6.34 -14.13 -6.08
N SER A 117 5.03 -14.02 -6.30
CA SER A 117 4.15 -15.16 -6.59
C SER A 117 4.50 -15.85 -7.90
N HIS A 118 4.91 -15.12 -8.94
CA HIS A 118 5.42 -15.72 -10.18
C HIS A 118 6.79 -16.42 -10.01
N LYS A 119 7.52 -16.18 -8.91
CA LYS A 119 8.69 -17.00 -8.56
C LYS A 119 8.30 -18.32 -7.87
N HIS A 120 7.05 -18.44 -7.42
CA HIS A 120 6.48 -19.60 -6.73
C HIS A 120 5.27 -20.17 -7.48
N GLN A 121 5.18 -19.96 -8.79
CA GLN A 121 4.26 -20.72 -9.62
C GLN A 121 4.98 -22.01 -10.04
N PRO A 122 4.37 -23.19 -9.83
CA PRO A 122 4.90 -24.42 -10.42
C PRO A 122 4.99 -24.22 -11.95
N SER A 123 6.05 -24.75 -12.54
CA SER A 123 6.32 -24.62 -13.98
C SER A 123 5.10 -25.11 -14.78
N VAL A 124 4.89 -24.61 -16.00
CA VAL A 124 3.87 -25.15 -16.92
C VAL A 124 4.03 -26.68 -17.07
N LYS A 125 5.25 -27.20 -16.89
CA LYS A 125 5.54 -28.64 -16.85
C LYS A 125 4.92 -29.36 -15.64
N ASP A 126 4.95 -28.76 -14.46
CA ASP A 126 4.39 -29.36 -13.24
C ASP A 126 2.85 -29.39 -13.29
N GLN A 127 2.25 -28.38 -13.92
CA GLN A 127 0.81 -28.36 -14.21
C GLN A 127 0.43 -29.42 -15.25
N GLN A 128 1.28 -29.65 -16.25
CA GLN A 128 1.08 -30.74 -17.23
C GLN A 128 1.24 -32.13 -16.61
N ILE A 129 2.22 -32.33 -15.70
CA ILE A 129 2.41 -33.61 -15.01
C ILE A 129 1.19 -33.96 -14.15
N ALA A 130 0.70 -32.99 -13.34
CA ALA A 130 -0.50 -33.21 -12.53
C ALA A 130 -1.75 -33.49 -13.38
N GLN A 131 -1.84 -32.89 -14.57
CA GLN A 131 -2.96 -33.14 -15.49
C GLN A 131 -2.84 -34.50 -16.19
N VAL A 132 -1.63 -34.96 -16.52
CA VAL A 132 -1.39 -36.31 -17.05
C VAL A 132 -1.68 -37.37 -15.99
N GLU A 133 -1.27 -37.15 -14.73
CA GLU A 133 -1.58 -38.08 -13.62
C GLU A 133 -3.10 -38.21 -13.40
N TRP A 134 -3.86 -37.11 -13.47
CA TRP A 134 -5.32 -37.13 -13.37
C TRP A 134 -6.00 -37.83 -14.56
N ASP A 135 -5.46 -37.63 -15.78
CA ASP A 135 -6.00 -38.27 -16.98
C ASP A 135 -5.71 -39.78 -16.98
N GLU A 136 -4.53 -40.24 -16.52
CA GLU A 136 -4.20 -41.66 -16.39
C GLU A 136 -5.11 -42.38 -15.38
N GLU A 137 -5.34 -41.80 -14.19
CA GLU A 137 -6.20 -42.36 -13.15
C GLU A 137 -7.68 -42.50 -13.61
N TYR A 138 -8.16 -41.55 -14.42
CA TYR A 138 -9.51 -41.55 -15.01
C TYR A 138 -9.71 -42.67 -16.05
N TRP A 139 -8.69 -42.94 -16.88
CA TRP A 139 -8.77 -44.01 -17.88
C TRP A 139 -8.61 -45.41 -17.25
N GLU A 140 -7.90 -45.52 -16.14
CA GLU A 140 -7.67 -46.77 -15.42
C GLU A 140 -8.95 -47.25 -14.70
N THR A 141 -9.64 -46.34 -14.01
CA THR A 141 -10.95 -46.61 -13.37
C THR A 141 -12.03 -47.02 -14.38
N LYS A 142 -12.05 -46.40 -15.56
CA LYS A 142 -12.96 -46.75 -16.67
C LYS A 142 -12.74 -48.16 -17.22
N LYS A 143 -11.49 -48.63 -17.26
CA LYS A 143 -11.15 -49.99 -17.73
C LYS A 143 -11.48 -51.08 -16.72
N GLU A 144 -11.51 -50.75 -15.43
CA GLU A 144 -11.94 -51.68 -14.38
C GLU A 144 -13.46 -51.87 -14.40
N GLU A 145 -14.24 -50.82 -14.67
CA GLU A 145 -15.71 -50.92 -14.78
C GLU A 145 -16.18 -51.74 -16.00
N GLU A 146 -15.48 -51.67 -17.14
CA GLU A 146 -15.81 -52.46 -18.35
C GLU A 146 -15.43 -53.96 -18.24
N ASN A 147 -14.56 -54.35 -17.31
CA ASN A 147 -14.17 -55.76 -17.11
C ASN A 147 -15.04 -56.50 -16.06
N VAL A 148 -15.99 -55.80 -15.42
CA VAL A 148 -16.87 -56.36 -14.37
C VAL A 148 -18.33 -56.49 -14.86
N ALA A 149 -18.62 -56.11 -16.11
CA ALA A 149 -19.92 -56.30 -16.78
C ALA A 149 -19.86 -57.46 -17.81
#